data_AF-A0A954GUI5-F1
#
_entry.id   AF-A0A954GUI5-F1
#
_cell.length_a   1.000
_cell.length_b   1.000
_cell.length_c   1.000
_cell.angle_alpha   90.00
_cell.angle_beta   90.00
_cell.angle_gamma   90.00
#
_symmetry.space_group_name_H-M   'P 1'
#
loop_
_entity.id
_entity.type
_entity.pdbx_description
1 polymer ?
#
loop_
_entity_poly.entity_id
_entity_poly.type
_entity_poly.pdbx_seq_one_letter_code
_entity_poly.pdbx_strand_id
1 'polypeptide(L)'
;KKELDRLAAEERAIEAALAAALKQTQNEHSAEVEELKRQLQEAQERGQRAMSQAQLTKSGNVYVISNIGSFGDGVFKVGLTRRLEPLDRVKELGDASVPFPFDVHMMISSEDAPKLEHTLHKALNRYRVNRVNFRKEFFRVDLDTIITAVEANHGVVEYVADAEALQYRQGLEMSEDDFEFLTHAADETGIDEESDEVDEGFQGDDD
;
A
#
# COMPACT_ATOMS: atom_id res chain seq x y z
N LYS A 1 13.47 3.46 11.48
CA LYS A 1 14.76 4.04 11.04
C LYS A 1 15.75 4.14 12.20
N LYS A 2 15.43 4.88 13.27
CA LYS A 2 16.30 5.08 14.46
C LYS A 2 16.77 3.79 15.16
N GLU A 3 15.98 2.72 15.15
CA GLU A 3 16.32 1.45 15.80
C GLU A 3 17.29 0.59 14.97
N LEU A 4 17.03 0.39 13.68
CA LEU A 4 17.97 -0.28 12.76
C LEU A 4 19.31 0.44 12.69
N ASP A 5 19.29 1.78 12.65
CA ASP A 5 20.51 2.60 12.66
C ASP A 5 21.31 2.41 13.96
N ARG A 6 20.61 2.22 15.09
CA ARG A 6 21.23 1.94 16.40
C ARG A 6 21.85 0.54 16.45
N LEU A 7 21.14 -0.47 15.98
CA LEU A 7 21.64 -1.85 15.91
C LEU A 7 22.87 -1.95 14.99
N ALA A 8 22.85 -1.30 13.83
CA ALA A 8 23.98 -1.24 12.91
C ALA A 8 25.18 -0.44 13.46
N ALA A 9 24.96 0.49 14.40
CA ALA A 9 26.04 1.18 15.11
C ALA A 9 26.63 0.30 16.23
N GLU A 10 25.80 -0.47 16.93
CA GLU A 10 26.22 -1.46 17.93
C GLU A 10 27.07 -2.56 17.30
N GLU A 11 26.63 -3.15 16.18
CA GLU A 11 27.39 -4.17 15.43
C GLU A 11 28.78 -3.65 15.03
N ARG A 12 28.85 -2.44 14.43
CA ARG A 12 30.12 -1.81 14.04
C ARG A 12 31.05 -1.55 15.22
N ALA A 13 30.50 -1.21 16.39
CA ALA A 13 31.30 -0.99 17.59
C ALA A 13 31.92 -2.31 18.10
N ILE A 14 31.15 -3.40 18.10
CA ILE A 14 31.62 -4.73 18.51
C ILE A 14 32.64 -5.27 17.51
N GLU A 15 32.42 -5.09 16.21
CA GLU A 15 33.37 -5.47 15.15
C GLU A 15 34.70 -4.72 15.30
N ALA A 16 34.66 -3.42 15.58
CA ALA A 16 35.85 -2.62 15.84
C ALA A 16 36.61 -3.08 17.10
N ALA A 17 35.88 -3.42 18.18
CA ALA A 17 36.46 -3.96 19.40
C ALA A 17 37.12 -5.33 19.17
N LEU A 18 36.46 -6.23 18.43
CA LEU A 18 37.00 -7.53 18.05
C LEU A 18 38.29 -7.38 17.22
N ALA A 19 38.29 -6.49 16.23
CA ALA A 19 39.46 -6.21 15.40
C ALA A 19 40.64 -5.64 16.22
N ALA A 20 40.36 -4.82 17.24
CA ALA A 20 41.38 -4.31 18.14
C ALA A 20 41.96 -5.41 19.05
N ALA A 21 41.11 -6.26 19.62
CA ALA A 21 41.53 -7.39 20.46
C ALA A 21 42.40 -8.39 19.69
N LEU A 22 42.02 -8.73 18.44
CA LEU A 22 42.82 -9.60 17.57
C LEU A 22 44.22 -9.03 17.28
N LYS A 23 44.34 -7.71 17.11
CA LYS A 23 45.64 -7.04 16.89
C LYS A 23 46.54 -7.05 18.14
N GLN A 24 45.98 -6.95 19.34
CA GLN A 24 46.76 -6.91 20.57
C GLN A 24 47.27 -8.29 20.99
N THR A 25 46.43 -9.31 20.85
CA THR A 25 46.70 -10.60 21.49
C THR A 25 47.33 -11.62 20.53
N GLN A 26 47.29 -11.39 19.21
CA GLN A 26 47.66 -12.34 18.11
C GLN A 26 47.09 -13.77 18.25
N ASN A 27 46.23 -14.01 19.24
CA ASN A 27 45.66 -15.28 19.59
C ASN A 27 44.15 -15.20 19.36
N GLU A 28 43.70 -15.86 18.30
CA GLU A 28 42.30 -15.88 17.88
C GLU A 28 41.37 -16.63 18.85
N HIS A 29 41.94 -17.32 19.84
CA HIS A 29 41.23 -18.13 20.83
C HIS A 29 41.43 -17.62 22.27
N SER A 30 41.79 -16.35 22.44
CA SER A 30 41.72 -15.74 23.77
C SER A 30 40.26 -15.67 24.23
N ALA A 31 40.02 -15.79 25.54
CA ALA A 31 38.66 -15.73 26.10
C ALA A 31 37.92 -14.43 25.74
N GLU A 32 38.66 -13.32 25.64
CA GLU A 32 38.12 -12.01 25.22
C GLU A 32 37.70 -12.00 23.75
N VAL A 33 38.50 -12.60 22.86
CA VAL A 33 38.18 -12.70 21.43
C VAL A 33 36.98 -13.60 21.19
N GLU A 34 36.90 -14.74 21.88
CA GLU A 34 35.75 -15.65 21.78
C GLU A 34 34.46 -15.01 22.31
N GLU A 35 34.54 -14.24 23.41
CA GLU A 35 33.40 -13.48 23.92
C GLU A 35 32.93 -12.40 22.92
N LEU A 36 33.85 -11.63 22.34
CA LEU A 36 33.53 -10.61 21.34
C LEU A 36 32.97 -11.21 20.05
N LYS A 37 33.45 -12.38 19.62
CA LYS A 37 32.87 -13.14 18.49
C LYS A 37 31.43 -13.54 18.78
N ARG A 38 31.14 -14.06 19.98
CA ARG A 38 29.77 -14.40 20.39
C ARG A 38 28.87 -13.16 20.38
N GLN A 39 29.32 -12.07 20.98
CA GLN A 39 28.55 -10.81 21.01
C GLN A 39 28.29 -10.27 19.60
N LEU A 40 29.26 -10.38 18.69
CA LEU A 40 29.10 -9.98 17.30
C LEU A 40 28.03 -10.82 16.62
N GLN A 41 28.07 -12.15 16.79
CA GLN A 41 27.06 -13.04 16.24
C GLN A 41 25.65 -12.72 16.77
N GLU A 42 25.50 -12.54 18.08
CA GLU A 42 24.22 -12.17 18.70
C GLU A 42 23.70 -10.80 18.21
N ALA A 43 24.59 -9.83 18.02
CA ALA A 43 24.25 -8.52 17.46
C ALA A 43 23.78 -8.64 16.00
N GLN A 44 24.48 -9.44 15.19
CA GLN A 44 24.13 -9.72 13.79
C GLN A 44 22.76 -10.40 13.67
N GLU A 45 22.49 -11.43 14.48
CA GLU A 45 21.21 -12.13 14.48
C GLU A 45 20.05 -11.22 14.92
N ARG A 46 20.29 -10.31 15.88
CA ARG A 46 19.30 -9.28 16.27
C ARG A 46 19.06 -8.30 15.11
N GLY A 47 20.11 -7.83 14.46
CA GLY A 47 20.03 -6.93 13.32
C GLY A 47 19.28 -7.55 12.14
N GLN A 48 19.58 -8.80 11.80
CA GLN A 48 18.94 -9.52 10.71
C GLN A 48 17.45 -9.76 10.97
N ARG A 49 17.07 -10.19 12.18
CA ARG A 49 15.65 -10.31 12.57
C ARG A 49 14.91 -8.99 12.47
N ALA A 50 15.51 -7.91 12.98
CA ALA A 50 14.92 -6.57 12.91
C ALA A 50 14.75 -6.09 11.46
N MET A 51 15.72 -6.37 10.57
CA MET A 51 15.62 -6.04 9.14
C MET A 51 14.50 -6.82 8.45
N SER A 52 14.40 -8.13 8.67
CA SER A 52 13.33 -8.94 8.06
C SER A 52 11.94 -8.47 8.48
N GLN A 53 11.74 -8.17 9.76
CA GLN A 53 10.47 -7.60 10.24
C GLN A 53 10.20 -6.21 9.66
N ALA A 54 11.24 -5.38 9.53
CA ALA A 54 11.11 -4.05 8.93
C ALA A 54 10.76 -4.11 7.42
N GLN A 55 11.22 -5.12 6.69
CA GLN A 55 10.84 -5.33 5.28
C GLN A 55 9.39 -5.79 5.16
N LEU A 56 8.98 -6.79 5.95
CA LEU A 56 7.59 -7.28 5.99
C LEU A 56 6.57 -6.18 6.32
N THR A 57 6.95 -5.23 7.18
CA THR A 57 6.05 -4.13 7.58
C THR A 57 5.93 -3.01 6.54
N LYS A 58 6.86 -2.95 5.58
CA LYS A 58 6.92 -1.92 4.52
C LYS A 58 6.43 -2.41 3.16
N SER A 59 6.44 -3.72 2.92
CA SER A 59 5.92 -4.29 1.69
C SER A 59 4.42 -4.05 1.57
N GLY A 60 3.95 -3.81 0.34
CA GLY A 60 2.54 -3.60 0.04
C GLY A 60 2.33 -3.21 -1.42
N ASN A 61 1.12 -2.77 -1.72
CA ASN A 61 0.72 -2.31 -3.05
C ASN A 61 0.38 -0.83 -3.03
N VAL A 62 0.89 -0.08 -3.99
CA VAL A 62 0.47 1.30 -4.28
C VAL A 62 -0.53 1.24 -5.43
N TYR A 63 -1.70 1.84 -5.25
CA TYR A 63 -2.74 1.86 -6.27
C TYR A 63 -2.95 3.28 -6.81
N VAL A 64 -3.36 3.34 -8.08
CA VAL A 64 -3.88 4.54 -8.73
C VAL A 64 -5.30 4.22 -9.19
N ILE A 65 -6.27 4.96 -8.65
CA ILE A 65 -7.69 4.72 -8.91
C ILE A 65 -8.41 6.01 -9.27
N SER A 66 -9.50 5.91 -10.02
CA SER A 66 -10.36 7.07 -10.35
C SER A 66 -11.83 6.73 -10.15
N ASN A 67 -12.66 7.76 -10.10
CA ASN A 67 -14.12 7.61 -10.04
C ASN A 67 -14.73 8.78 -10.78
N ILE A 68 -15.00 8.56 -12.06
CA ILE A 68 -15.49 9.60 -12.98
C ILE A 68 -16.84 10.12 -12.51
N GLY A 69 -17.76 9.24 -12.12
CA GLY A 69 -19.10 9.65 -11.70
C GLY A 69 -19.13 10.55 -10.46
N SER A 70 -18.14 10.42 -9.57
CA SER A 70 -18.06 11.23 -8.34
C SER A 70 -17.18 12.47 -8.47
N PHE A 71 -16.08 12.38 -9.22
CA PHE A 71 -15.04 13.42 -9.23
C PHE A 71 -14.78 14.04 -10.61
N GLY A 72 -15.35 13.48 -11.66
CA GLY A 72 -15.10 13.84 -13.05
C GLY A 72 -13.79 13.28 -13.61
N ASP A 73 -13.58 13.51 -14.90
CA ASP A 73 -12.38 13.07 -15.60
C ASP A 73 -11.08 13.70 -15.06
N GLY A 74 -9.99 12.95 -15.21
CA GLY A 74 -8.65 13.41 -14.85
C GLY A 74 -8.43 13.60 -13.34
N VAL A 75 -9.27 13.02 -12.49
CA VAL A 75 -9.09 13.01 -11.04
C VAL A 75 -8.73 11.63 -10.55
N PHE A 76 -7.52 11.50 -10.01
CA PHE A 76 -6.96 10.25 -9.53
C PHE A 76 -6.69 10.31 -8.04
N LYS A 77 -6.93 9.19 -7.36
CA LYS A 77 -6.43 8.93 -6.01
C LYS A 77 -5.20 8.03 -6.10
N VAL A 78 -4.14 8.42 -5.40
CA VAL A 78 -2.95 7.59 -5.20
C VAL A 78 -2.88 7.21 -3.73
N GLY A 79 -2.87 5.92 -3.43
CA GLY A 79 -2.77 5.43 -2.06
C GLY A 79 -2.05 4.09 -2.00
N LEU A 80 -1.94 3.54 -0.80
CA LEU A 80 -1.34 2.23 -0.59
C LEU A 80 -2.24 1.31 0.22
N THR A 81 -2.02 0.02 0.07
CA THR A 81 -2.62 -1.03 0.88
C THR A 81 -1.57 -2.09 1.21
N ARG A 82 -1.69 -2.69 2.40
CA ARG A 82 -0.87 -3.83 2.83
C ARG A 82 -1.70 -5.10 2.98
N ARG A 83 -2.96 -5.07 2.50
CA ARG A 83 -3.81 -6.25 2.47
C ARG A 83 -3.23 -7.29 1.52
N LEU A 84 -3.52 -8.55 1.84
CA LEU A 84 -3.21 -9.68 0.98
C LEU A 84 -3.87 -9.51 -0.39
N GLU A 85 -5.18 -9.23 -0.37
CA GLU A 85 -5.97 -8.88 -1.55
C GLU A 85 -6.12 -7.35 -1.65
N PRO A 86 -5.37 -6.68 -2.54
CA PRO A 86 -5.38 -5.23 -2.61
C PRO A 86 -6.68 -4.66 -3.20
N LEU A 87 -7.38 -5.44 -4.04
CA LEU A 87 -8.63 -5.03 -4.67
C LEU A 87 -9.77 -4.86 -3.65
N ASP A 88 -9.80 -5.65 -2.58
CA ASP A 88 -10.80 -5.49 -1.52
C ASP A 88 -10.72 -4.13 -0.87
N ARG A 89 -9.50 -3.57 -0.72
CA ARG A 89 -9.35 -2.21 -0.21
C ARG A 89 -9.94 -1.17 -1.16
N VAL A 90 -9.88 -1.39 -2.47
CA VAL A 90 -10.45 -0.47 -3.46
C VAL A 90 -11.98 -0.53 -3.41
N LYS A 91 -12.56 -1.73 -3.28
CA LYS A 91 -14.02 -1.92 -3.13
C LYS A 91 -14.56 -1.18 -1.91
N GLU A 92 -13.97 -1.41 -0.73
CA GLU A 92 -14.36 -0.71 0.51
C GLU A 92 -14.32 0.82 0.41
N LEU A 93 -13.35 1.36 -0.34
CA LEU A 93 -13.24 2.79 -0.53
C LEU A 93 -14.39 3.34 -1.39
N GLY A 94 -14.87 2.54 -2.34
CA GLY A 94 -16.07 2.83 -3.13
C GLY A 94 -17.32 2.83 -2.25
N ASP A 95 -17.58 1.70 -1.59
CA ASP A 95 -18.82 1.44 -0.86
C ASP A 95 -19.04 2.44 0.30
N ALA A 96 -17.97 2.88 0.95
CA ALA A 96 -18.10 3.68 2.17
C ALA A 96 -18.47 5.15 1.95
N SER A 97 -18.25 5.73 0.76
CA SER A 97 -18.17 7.21 0.66
C SER A 97 -18.44 7.83 -0.70
N VAL A 98 -18.69 7.04 -1.74
CA VAL A 98 -18.94 7.57 -3.10
C VAL A 98 -20.05 6.81 -3.81
N PRO A 99 -20.82 7.46 -4.69
CA PRO A 99 -21.97 6.84 -5.38
C PRO A 99 -21.62 5.79 -6.43
N PHE A 100 -20.36 5.67 -6.84
CA PHE A 100 -19.91 4.72 -7.86
C PHE A 100 -18.65 3.99 -7.37
N PRO A 101 -18.36 2.78 -7.84
CA PRO A 101 -17.10 2.10 -7.55
C PRO A 101 -15.91 2.86 -8.16
N PHE A 102 -14.72 2.58 -7.64
CA PHE A 102 -13.47 3.08 -8.21
C PHE A 102 -12.99 2.19 -9.35
N ASP A 103 -12.57 2.80 -10.46
CA ASP A 103 -11.81 2.15 -11.52
C ASP A 103 -10.33 2.07 -11.13
N VAL A 104 -9.70 0.91 -11.37
CA VAL A 104 -8.28 0.70 -11.07
C VAL A 104 -7.44 0.94 -12.32
N HIS A 105 -6.54 1.92 -12.25
CA HIS A 105 -5.61 2.21 -13.33
C HIS A 105 -4.27 1.51 -13.13
N MET A 106 -3.80 1.38 -11.89
CA MET A 106 -2.52 0.74 -11.57
C MET A 106 -2.59 0.02 -10.24
N MET A 107 -1.92 -1.13 -10.15
CA MET A 107 -1.66 -1.86 -8.91
C MET A 107 -0.19 -2.25 -8.84
N ILE A 108 0.59 -1.51 -8.04
CA ILE A 108 2.06 -1.56 -8.05
C ILE A 108 2.57 -2.24 -6.78
N SER A 109 3.08 -3.46 -6.92
CA SER A 109 3.75 -4.16 -5.80
C SER A 109 5.09 -3.52 -5.48
N SER A 110 5.36 -3.25 -4.21
CA SER A 110 6.59 -2.62 -3.75
C SER A 110 7.06 -3.19 -2.42
N GLU A 111 8.38 -3.42 -2.29
CA GLU A 111 9.02 -3.79 -1.02
C GLU A 111 8.99 -2.65 0.01
N ASP A 112 8.85 -1.39 -0.44
CA ASP A 112 8.66 -0.22 0.41
C ASP A 112 7.55 0.66 -0.18
N ALA A 113 6.30 0.18 -0.06
CA ALA A 113 5.11 0.87 -0.54
C ALA A 113 4.94 2.27 0.07
N PRO A 114 5.17 2.51 1.38
CA PRO A 114 5.13 3.84 1.97
C PRO A 114 6.12 4.82 1.33
N LYS A 115 7.34 4.37 1.01
CA LYS A 115 8.33 5.23 0.35
C LYS A 115 7.90 5.60 -1.07
N LEU A 116 7.40 4.64 -1.84
CA LEU A 116 6.93 4.88 -3.20
C LEU A 116 5.75 5.87 -3.19
N GLU A 117 4.72 5.60 -2.38
CA GLU A 117 3.53 6.44 -2.26
C GLU A 117 3.89 7.88 -1.89
N HIS A 118 4.72 8.07 -0.87
CA HIS A 118 5.17 9.39 -0.44
C HIS A 118 5.94 10.13 -1.56
N THR A 119 6.72 9.40 -2.34
CA THR A 119 7.49 9.97 -3.46
C THR A 119 6.56 10.42 -4.59
N LEU A 120 5.55 9.61 -4.94
CA LEU A 120 4.52 9.97 -5.92
C LEU A 120 3.70 11.18 -5.45
N HIS A 121 3.29 11.21 -4.18
CA HIS A 121 2.58 12.36 -3.61
C HIS A 121 3.38 13.65 -3.67
N LYS A 122 4.70 13.57 -3.48
CA LYS A 122 5.60 14.72 -3.60
C LYS A 122 5.71 15.17 -5.06
N ALA A 123 5.87 14.24 -6.00
CA ALA A 123 5.92 14.54 -7.43
C ALA A 123 4.61 15.17 -7.93
N LEU A 124 3.47 14.68 -7.43
CA LEU A 124 2.14 15.13 -7.81
C LEU A 124 1.60 16.31 -6.97
N ASN A 125 2.40 16.85 -6.04
CA ASN A 125 1.92 17.80 -5.03
C ASN A 125 1.24 19.05 -5.63
N ARG A 126 1.72 19.53 -6.79
CA ARG A 126 1.13 20.69 -7.49
C ARG A 126 -0.27 20.43 -8.05
N TYR A 127 -0.63 19.17 -8.23
CA TYR A 127 -1.90 18.72 -8.81
C TYR A 127 -2.96 18.39 -7.76
N ARG A 128 -2.68 18.56 -6.46
CA ARG A 128 -3.63 18.25 -5.40
C ARG A 128 -4.94 19.00 -5.58
N VAL A 129 -6.04 18.25 -5.51
CA VAL A 129 -7.40 18.82 -5.50
C VAL A 129 -7.63 19.57 -4.18
N ASN A 130 -7.31 18.95 -3.05
CA ASN A 130 -7.37 19.60 -1.76
C ASN A 130 -6.04 20.27 -1.40
N ARG A 131 -6.03 21.61 -1.40
CA ARG A 131 -4.83 22.43 -1.12
C ARG A 131 -4.58 22.72 0.36
N VAL A 132 -5.52 22.35 1.24
CA VAL A 132 -5.46 22.63 2.68
C VAL A 132 -5.15 21.36 3.48
N ASN A 133 -5.85 20.27 3.18
CA ASN A 133 -5.68 18.99 3.87
C ASN A 133 -4.94 17.97 2.99
N PHE A 134 -3.64 17.83 3.25
CA PHE A 134 -2.74 16.95 2.50
C PHE A 134 -3.02 15.45 2.72
N ARG A 135 -3.80 15.10 3.75
CA ARG A 135 -4.30 13.72 3.96
C ARG A 135 -5.35 13.30 2.93
N LYS A 136 -5.88 14.25 2.14
CA LYS A 136 -6.78 13.96 1.01
C LYS A 136 -5.93 13.87 -0.26
N GLU A 137 -5.64 12.65 -0.68
CA GLU A 137 -4.64 12.30 -1.70
C GLU A 137 -5.27 12.17 -3.10
N PHE A 138 -6.06 13.17 -3.47
CA PHE A 138 -6.66 13.29 -4.80
C PHE A 138 -5.91 14.33 -5.62
N PHE A 139 -5.63 13.99 -6.87
CA PHE A 139 -4.82 14.78 -7.79
C PHE A 139 -5.57 14.96 -9.11
N ARG A 140 -5.66 16.20 -9.61
CA ARG A 140 -6.20 16.49 -10.94
C ARG A 140 -5.06 16.63 -11.94
N VAL A 141 -4.85 15.59 -12.74
CA VAL A 141 -3.68 15.42 -13.59
C VAL A 141 -3.96 14.36 -14.67
N ASP A 142 -3.24 14.42 -15.79
CA ASP A 142 -3.30 13.37 -16.82
C ASP A 142 -2.60 12.09 -16.35
N LEU A 143 -3.13 10.94 -16.77
CA LEU A 143 -2.59 9.63 -16.39
C LEU A 143 -1.12 9.48 -16.81
N ASP A 144 -0.72 10.00 -17.97
CA ASP A 144 0.66 9.99 -18.47
C ASP A 144 1.66 10.63 -17.51
N THR A 145 1.23 11.67 -16.78
CA THR A 145 2.07 12.30 -15.76
C THR A 145 2.29 11.37 -14.56
N ILE A 146 1.27 10.59 -14.20
CA ILE A 146 1.37 9.58 -13.14
C ILE A 146 2.26 8.43 -13.61
N ILE A 147 2.08 7.93 -14.84
CA ILE A 147 2.92 6.89 -15.46
C ILE A 147 4.39 7.31 -15.39
N THR A 148 4.71 8.51 -15.89
CA THR A 148 6.07 9.06 -15.88
C THR A 148 6.65 9.13 -14.47
N ALA A 149 5.83 9.53 -13.48
CA ALA A 149 6.26 9.60 -12.09
C ALA A 149 6.52 8.21 -11.48
N VAL A 150 5.72 7.20 -11.84
CA VAL A 150 5.92 5.82 -11.40
C VAL A 150 7.18 5.22 -12.05
N GLU A 151 7.34 5.35 -13.35
CA GLU A 151 8.50 4.84 -14.09
C GLU A 151 9.82 5.40 -13.58
N ALA A 152 9.84 6.68 -13.21
CA ALA A 152 11.02 7.33 -12.65
C ALA A 152 11.42 6.83 -11.24
N ASN A 153 10.50 6.18 -10.50
CA ASN A 153 10.70 5.85 -9.08
C ASN A 153 10.60 4.35 -8.75
N HIS A 154 9.98 3.55 -9.60
CA HIS A 154 9.76 2.11 -9.41
C HIS A 154 10.15 1.30 -10.66
N GLY A 155 9.76 1.79 -11.84
CA GLY A 155 10.00 1.14 -13.12
C GLY A 155 8.74 1.02 -13.96
N VAL A 156 8.82 0.26 -15.06
CA VAL A 156 7.68 0.02 -15.95
C VAL A 156 6.66 -0.87 -15.23
N VAL A 157 5.40 -0.46 -15.26
CA VAL A 157 4.26 -1.17 -14.67
C VAL A 157 3.12 -1.26 -15.66
N GLU A 158 2.31 -2.31 -15.52
CA GLU A 158 1.07 -2.44 -16.27
C GLU A 158 0.04 -1.43 -15.76
N TYR A 159 -0.71 -0.85 -16.69
CA TYR A 159 -1.76 0.10 -16.38
C TYR A 159 -2.94 -0.02 -17.34
N VAL A 160 -4.11 0.40 -16.86
CA VAL A 160 -5.33 0.54 -17.65
C VAL A 160 -5.54 2.03 -17.93
N ALA A 161 -5.50 2.41 -19.20
CA ALA A 161 -5.59 3.81 -19.60
C ALA A 161 -7.01 4.37 -19.40
N ASP A 162 -8.00 3.63 -19.88
CA ASP A 162 -9.40 4.06 -19.90
C ASP A 162 -10.16 3.47 -18.70
N ALA A 163 -10.78 4.35 -17.91
CA ALA A 163 -11.69 3.93 -16.86
C ALA A 163 -13.00 3.39 -17.46
N GLU A 164 -13.45 2.22 -17.02
CA GLU A 164 -14.70 1.63 -17.50
C GLU A 164 -15.89 2.46 -17.02
N ALA A 165 -15.89 2.89 -15.75
CA ALA A 165 -16.96 3.69 -15.15
C ALA A 165 -18.36 3.12 -15.45
N LEU A 166 -18.50 1.79 -15.37
CA LEU A 166 -19.63 1.04 -15.93
C LEU A 166 -20.98 1.56 -15.43
N GLN A 167 -21.17 1.63 -14.11
CA GLN A 167 -22.43 2.08 -13.51
C GLN A 167 -22.75 3.54 -13.86
N TYR A 168 -21.74 4.40 -13.95
CA TYR A 168 -21.93 5.80 -14.32
C TYR A 168 -22.39 5.93 -15.78
N ARG A 169 -21.76 5.21 -16.71
CA ARG A 169 -22.14 5.22 -18.13
C ARG A 169 -23.53 4.61 -18.34
N GLN A 170 -23.81 3.49 -17.68
CA GLN A 170 -25.14 2.87 -17.70
C GLN A 170 -26.22 3.85 -17.22
N GLY A 171 -25.99 4.57 -16.12
CA GLY A 171 -26.92 5.58 -15.62
C GLY A 171 -27.16 6.76 -16.58
N LEU A 172 -26.18 7.12 -17.41
CA LEU A 172 -26.35 8.16 -18.44
C LEU A 172 -27.13 7.70 -19.67
N GLU A 173 -27.01 6.41 -20.03
CA GLU A 173 -27.66 5.83 -21.21
C GLU A 173 -29.05 5.26 -20.91
N MET A 174 -29.40 5.09 -19.63
CA MET A 174 -30.66 4.53 -19.18
C MET A 174 -31.85 5.43 -19.53
N SER A 175 -32.86 4.85 -20.17
CA SER A 175 -34.12 5.53 -20.44
C SER A 175 -34.99 5.61 -19.17
N GLU A 176 -35.95 6.54 -19.13
CA GLU A 176 -36.90 6.60 -18.01
C GLU A 176 -37.72 5.30 -17.88
N ASP A 177 -38.13 4.72 -19.01
CA ASP A 177 -38.88 3.45 -19.04
C ASP A 177 -38.05 2.28 -18.47
N ASP A 178 -36.76 2.20 -18.82
CA ASP A 178 -35.85 1.17 -18.29
C ASP A 178 -35.61 1.36 -16.77
N PHE A 179 -35.50 2.61 -16.33
CA PHE A 179 -35.32 2.93 -14.92
C PHE A 179 -36.57 2.60 -14.09
N GLU A 180 -37.76 2.88 -14.60
CA GLU A 180 -39.02 2.52 -13.97
C GLU A 180 -39.17 1.00 -13.86
N PHE A 181 -38.80 0.26 -14.93
CA PHE A 181 -38.78 -1.20 -14.90
C PHE A 181 -37.82 -1.76 -13.83
N LEU A 182 -36.60 -1.23 -13.75
CA LEU A 182 -35.61 -1.65 -12.74
C LEU A 182 -36.09 -1.36 -11.32
N THR A 183 -36.72 -0.20 -11.11
CA THR A 183 -37.27 0.19 -9.80
C THR A 183 -38.34 -0.80 -9.35
N HIS A 184 -39.29 -1.11 -10.22
CA HIS A 184 -40.33 -2.11 -9.93
C HIS A 184 -39.75 -3.50 -9.68
N ALA A 185 -38.75 -3.92 -10.46
CA ALA A 185 -38.08 -5.20 -10.26
C ALA A 185 -37.34 -5.26 -8.91
N ALA A 186 -36.69 -4.17 -8.49
CA ALA A 186 -36.00 -4.08 -7.20
C ALA A 186 -37.00 -4.20 -6.02
N ASP A 187 -38.12 -3.48 -6.09
CA ASP A 187 -39.20 -3.55 -5.09
C ASP A 187 -39.79 -4.97 -4.95
N GLU A 188 -39.95 -5.69 -6.07
CA GLU A 188 -40.50 -7.06 -6.08
C GLU A 188 -39.51 -8.11 -5.58
N THR A 189 -38.22 -7.90 -5.82
CA THR A 189 -37.16 -8.87 -5.50
C THR A 189 -36.51 -8.65 -4.13
N GLY A 190 -36.73 -7.48 -3.50
CA GLY A 190 -36.14 -7.13 -2.21
C GLY A 190 -34.61 -6.95 -2.27
N ILE A 191 -34.04 -6.77 -3.47
CA ILE A 191 -32.58 -6.68 -3.69
C ILE A 191 -31.95 -5.46 -2.97
N ASP A 192 -32.75 -4.45 -2.64
CA ASP A 192 -32.29 -3.30 -1.84
C ASP A 192 -31.97 -3.64 -0.37
N GLU A 193 -32.29 -4.85 0.13
CA GLU A 193 -32.13 -5.21 1.56
C GLU A 193 -30.90 -6.08 1.92
N GLU A 194 -30.06 -6.54 0.99
CA GLU A 194 -28.92 -7.43 1.34
C GLU A 194 -27.55 -7.04 0.72
N SER A 195 -26.66 -6.46 1.53
CA SER A 195 -25.20 -6.73 1.45
C SER A 195 -24.42 -6.41 2.74
N ASP A 196 -25.02 -6.62 3.92
CA ASP A 196 -24.33 -6.50 5.23
C ASP A 196 -24.20 -7.90 5.91
N GLU A 197 -23.90 -8.96 5.14
CA GLU A 197 -23.45 -10.22 5.76
C GLU A 197 -22.02 -10.03 6.31
N VAL A 198 -21.96 -9.56 7.55
CA VAL A 198 -20.85 -9.80 8.46
C VAL A 198 -20.73 -11.30 8.68
N ASP A 199 -19.66 -11.88 8.15
CA ASP A 199 -19.15 -13.23 8.44
C ASP A 199 -18.84 -13.35 9.95
N GLU A 200 -19.86 -13.61 10.76
CA GLU A 200 -19.69 -14.02 12.16
C GLU A 200 -19.32 -15.51 12.20
N GLY A 201 -18.00 -15.75 12.19
CA GLY A 201 -17.36 -16.64 13.13
C GLY A 201 -17.86 -18.09 13.16
N PHE A 202 -17.16 -18.93 12.41
CA PHE A 202 -17.07 -20.38 12.62
C PHE A 202 -16.77 -20.70 14.11
N GLN A 203 -17.80 -21.01 14.89
CA GLN A 203 -17.66 -21.73 16.16
C GLN A 203 -17.64 -23.22 15.85
N GLY A 204 -16.43 -23.78 15.91
CA GLY A 204 -16.25 -25.22 16.03
C GLY A 204 -16.66 -25.64 17.44
N ASP A 205 -17.69 -26.46 17.53
CA ASP A 205 -17.95 -27.27 18.71
C ASP A 205 -17.20 -28.60 18.53
N ASP A 206 -16.04 -28.68 19.18
CA ASP A 206 -15.47 -29.94 19.66
C ASP A 206 -16.31 -30.39 20.87
N ASP A 207 -16.94 -31.57 20.77
CA ASP A 207 -16.97 -32.63 21.81
C ASP A 207 -17.79 -33.86 21.35
#